data_AF-A0A953AGN8-F1
#
_entry.id   AF-A0A953AGN8-F1
#
_cell.length_a   1.000
_cell.length_b   1.000
_cell.length_c   1.000
_cell.angle_alpha   90.00
_cell.angle_beta   90.00
_cell.angle_gamma   90.00
#
_symmetry.space_group_name_H-M   'P 1'
#
loop_
_entity.id
_entity.type
_entity.pdbx_description
1 polymer ?
#
loop_
_entity_poly.entity_id
_entity_poly.type
_entity_poly.pdbx_seq_one_letter_code
_entity_poly.pdbx_strand_id
1 'polypeptide(L)'
;MPTRISDAVRRALSDAKITPAEINALRGAVSRGEVKPEELKLLSERYGDLFQAGAGKALTAISPPQAHTVMLPPLRSIGDTRAAAEVLSGARTLGQGRGSPKEAVRTFQRALNALAARMNQPEWALLGAGADGDYGPETARAVTAFQNANGLPATGQIDQMTALKMEELMMDHPAPGVGGVIGATLPVPDGNRIAQAARDLIATRAADYGVSGTWRSPNPNVPHNAVPNQTPLGAENRWKCNLFGMDALYAGGAQPPHYPGGNYPIAIEIPNYSRGENAPLIKLGEVWPGKTTPEEARAKIDALLKIARPGDVIIVNHPGSDTSDGGHTRIVVANNYKTDGTVDCAQASSDAARIRGETLGSFTGEEAFYLLRPAIAR
;
A
#
# COMPACT_ATOMS: atom_id res chain seq x y z
N MET A 1 -6.74 25.71 21.59
CA MET A 1 -7.40 26.25 20.38
C MET A 1 -6.68 25.66 19.18
N PRO A 2 -7.36 25.07 18.18
CA PRO A 2 -6.68 24.75 16.93
C PRO A 2 -6.11 26.06 16.37
N THR A 3 -4.81 26.06 16.04
CA THR A 3 -4.14 27.24 15.48
C THR A 3 -4.90 27.67 14.23
N ARG A 4 -5.49 28.87 14.27
CA ARG A 4 -6.18 29.43 13.10
C ARG A 4 -5.12 29.76 12.05
N ILE A 5 -5.36 29.30 10.83
CA ILE A 5 -4.57 29.66 9.65
C ILE A 5 -4.92 31.09 9.24
N SER A 6 -3.89 31.93 9.06
CA SER A 6 -4.00 33.32 8.60
C SER A 6 -4.56 33.42 7.18
N ASP A 7 -5.13 34.58 6.84
CA ASP A 7 -5.66 34.84 5.49
C ASP A 7 -4.57 34.76 4.41
N ALA A 8 -3.32 35.07 4.77
CA ALA A 8 -2.18 34.90 3.88
C ALA A 8 -2.00 33.44 3.46
N VAL A 9 -2.03 32.52 4.42
CA VAL A 9 -1.91 31.08 4.15
C VAL A 9 -3.17 30.55 3.48
N ARG A 10 -4.38 31.03 3.82
CA ARG A 10 -5.62 30.63 3.13
C ARG A 10 -5.60 30.98 1.64
N ARG A 11 -5.06 32.14 1.25
CA ARG A 11 -4.91 32.49 -0.17
C ARG A 11 -4.03 31.49 -0.92
N ALA A 12 -2.96 31.02 -0.29
CA ALA A 12 -2.10 29.98 -0.86
C ALA A 12 -2.76 28.60 -0.97
N LEU A 13 -3.93 28.39 -0.35
CA LEU A 13 -4.71 27.15 -0.43
C LEU A 13 -5.82 27.20 -1.49
N SER A 14 -6.07 28.36 -2.11
CA SER A 14 -7.32 28.62 -2.84
C SER A 14 -7.62 27.69 -4.03
N ASP A 15 -6.58 27.25 -4.75
CA ASP A 15 -6.73 26.44 -5.97
C ASP A 15 -6.41 24.95 -5.76
N ALA A 16 -6.35 24.47 -4.51
CA ALA A 16 -5.98 23.09 -4.16
C ALA A 16 -4.62 22.60 -4.73
N LYS A 17 -3.78 23.53 -5.18
CA LYS A 17 -2.45 23.28 -5.71
C LYS A 17 -1.53 24.32 -5.12
N ILE A 18 -0.58 23.88 -4.30
CA ILE A 18 0.34 24.79 -3.62
C ILE A 18 1.66 24.78 -4.37
N THR A 19 1.91 25.83 -5.13
CA THR A 19 3.08 26.04 -5.98
C THR A 19 4.24 26.68 -5.22
N PRO A 20 5.48 26.59 -5.73
CA PRO A 20 6.59 27.38 -5.20
C PRO A 20 6.32 28.89 -5.18
N ALA A 21 5.53 29.41 -6.12
CA ALA A 21 5.21 30.83 -6.20
C ALA A 21 4.29 31.28 -5.05
N GLU A 22 3.24 30.50 -4.76
CA GLU A 22 2.34 30.78 -3.63
C GLU A 22 3.05 30.69 -2.29
N ILE A 23 3.94 29.71 -2.12
CA ILE A 23 4.79 29.64 -0.92
C ILE A 23 5.70 30.86 -0.81
N ASN A 24 6.40 31.24 -1.89
CA ASN A 24 7.29 32.39 -1.87
C ASN A 24 6.55 33.72 -1.60
N ALA A 25 5.29 33.83 -2.00
CA ALA A 25 4.46 35.00 -1.69
C ALA A 25 4.25 35.19 -0.16
N LEU A 26 4.36 34.12 0.63
CA LEU A 26 4.29 34.20 2.10
C LEU A 26 5.53 34.84 2.73
N ARG A 27 6.67 34.91 2.02
CA ARG A 27 7.96 35.36 2.58
C ARG A 27 7.87 36.72 3.27
N GLY A 28 7.22 37.69 2.64
CA GLY A 28 7.05 39.02 3.23
C GLY A 28 6.22 39.00 4.51
N ALA A 29 5.15 38.19 4.55
CA ALA A 29 4.30 38.04 5.73
C ALA A 29 5.03 37.32 6.87
N VAL A 30 5.86 36.31 6.54
CA VAL A 30 6.75 35.65 7.50
C VAL A 30 7.75 36.65 8.10
N SER A 31 8.41 37.45 7.27
CA SER A 31 9.39 38.46 7.74
C SER A 31 8.75 39.53 8.64
N ARG A 32 7.46 39.83 8.46
CA ARG A 32 6.70 40.76 9.30
C ARG A 32 6.06 40.10 10.53
N GLY A 33 6.19 38.78 10.69
CA GLY A 33 5.56 38.03 11.78
C GLY A 33 4.04 37.85 11.65
N GLU A 34 3.47 38.13 10.47
CA GLU A 34 2.05 37.93 10.16
C GLU A 34 1.72 36.45 9.92
N VAL A 35 2.70 35.68 9.46
CA VAL A 35 2.63 34.21 9.34
C VAL A 35 3.64 33.62 10.32
N LYS A 36 3.13 32.87 11.29
CA LYS A 36 3.96 32.30 12.35
C LYS A 36 4.60 30.97 11.93
N PRO A 37 5.73 30.57 12.52
CA PRO A 37 6.38 29.29 12.22
C PRO A 37 5.45 28.07 12.39
N GLU A 38 4.55 28.09 13.36
CA GLU A 38 3.56 27.03 13.57
C GLU A 38 2.55 26.92 12.42
N GLU A 39 2.27 27.99 11.69
CA GLU A 39 1.40 27.95 10.52
C GLU A 39 2.09 27.30 9.33
N LEU A 40 3.40 27.56 9.15
CA LEU A 40 4.21 26.90 8.12
C LEU A 40 4.34 25.40 8.40
N LYS A 41 4.48 25.03 9.68
CA LYS A 41 4.42 23.63 10.13
C LYS A 41 3.07 23.00 9.79
N LEU A 42 1.97 23.66 10.15
CA LEU A 42 0.62 23.19 9.89
C LEU A 42 0.33 23.03 8.40
N LEU A 43 0.83 23.97 7.58
CA LEU A 43 0.74 23.91 6.12
C LEU A 43 1.34 22.60 5.60
N SER A 44 2.50 22.23 6.10
CA SER A 44 3.12 20.96 5.73
C SER A 44 2.38 19.72 6.27
N GLU A 45 1.98 19.71 7.54
CA GLU A 45 1.39 18.53 8.19
C GLU A 45 -0.01 18.20 7.67
N ARG A 46 -0.79 19.21 7.28
CA ARG A 46 -2.20 19.05 6.90
C ARG A 46 -2.46 19.21 5.40
N TYR A 47 -1.63 19.98 4.70
CA TYR A 47 -1.83 20.36 3.31
C TYR A 47 -0.66 19.99 2.41
N GLY A 48 0.39 19.34 2.94
CA GLY A 48 1.58 18.97 2.18
C GLY A 48 1.28 18.12 0.94
N ASP A 49 0.19 17.36 0.94
CA ASP A 49 -0.22 16.57 -0.23
C ASP A 49 -0.84 17.41 -1.36
N LEU A 50 -1.15 18.70 -1.14
CA LEU A 50 -1.51 19.66 -2.18
C LEU A 50 -0.28 20.28 -2.89
N PHE A 51 0.94 20.00 -2.38
CA PHE A 51 2.17 20.63 -2.87
C PHE A 51 2.51 20.17 -4.28
N GLN A 52 2.88 21.14 -5.12
CA GLN A 52 3.43 20.92 -6.44
C GLN A 52 4.96 20.72 -6.37
N ALA A 53 5.55 20.32 -7.49
CA ALA A 53 6.99 20.14 -7.60
C ALA A 53 7.75 21.39 -7.12
N GLY A 54 8.73 21.19 -6.24
CA GLY A 54 9.53 22.26 -5.63
C GLY A 54 8.86 23.08 -4.51
N ALA A 55 7.56 22.91 -4.22
CA ALA A 55 6.88 23.71 -3.20
C ALA A 55 7.39 23.42 -1.78
N GLY A 56 7.77 22.16 -1.51
CA GLY A 56 8.40 21.80 -0.24
C GLY A 56 9.76 22.46 -0.05
N LYS A 57 10.57 22.54 -1.10
CA LYS A 57 11.85 23.28 -1.08
C LYS A 57 11.62 24.78 -0.83
N ALA A 58 10.60 25.36 -1.46
CA ALA A 58 10.23 26.75 -1.21
C ALA A 58 9.79 26.97 0.25
N LEU A 59 9.05 26.02 0.83
CA LEU A 59 8.61 26.09 2.22
C LEU A 59 9.80 26.05 3.18
N THR A 60 10.75 25.14 2.96
CA THR A 60 12.00 25.09 3.73
C THR A 60 12.75 26.43 3.66
N ALA A 61 12.79 27.08 2.49
CA ALA A 61 13.51 28.34 2.29
C ALA A 61 12.86 29.58 2.94
N ILE A 62 11.59 29.50 3.37
CA ILE A 62 10.92 30.57 4.13
C ILE A 62 10.71 30.20 5.61
N SER A 63 10.88 28.93 5.95
CA SER A 63 10.67 28.43 7.30
C SER A 63 11.93 28.65 8.16
N PRO A 64 11.78 28.97 9.45
CA PRO A 64 12.93 28.94 10.36
C PRO A 64 13.41 27.49 10.58
N PRO A 65 14.69 27.28 10.98
CA PRO A 65 15.28 25.94 11.12
C PRO A 65 14.46 24.97 11.99
N GLN A 66 13.80 25.47 13.03
CA GLN A 66 12.98 24.67 13.94
C GLN A 66 11.70 24.10 13.28
N ALA A 67 11.32 24.62 12.11
CA ALA A 67 10.19 24.14 11.32
C ALA A 67 10.62 23.23 10.14
N HIS A 68 11.92 23.00 9.92
CA HIS A 68 12.43 22.20 8.80
C HIS A 68 12.23 20.68 8.96
N THR A 69 12.04 20.19 10.18
CA THR A 69 11.97 18.75 10.51
C THR A 69 10.57 18.14 10.37
N VAL A 70 9.58 18.89 9.88
CA VAL A 70 8.15 18.49 9.93
C VAL A 70 7.52 18.26 8.56
N MET A 71 8.32 18.24 7.48
CA MET A 71 7.77 17.98 6.17
C MET A 71 7.47 16.50 5.95
N LEU A 72 6.19 16.13 6.03
CA LEU A 72 5.74 14.79 5.69
C LEU A 72 6.08 14.51 4.22
N PRO A 73 6.65 13.33 3.90
CA PRO A 73 6.82 12.94 2.52
C PRO A 73 5.44 12.86 1.84
N PRO A 74 5.32 13.26 0.56
CA PRO A 74 4.08 13.10 -0.19
C PRO A 74 3.54 11.68 -0.10
N LEU A 75 2.24 11.53 0.12
CA LEU A 75 1.61 10.22 0.19
C LEU A 75 1.73 9.53 -1.17
N ARG A 76 2.27 8.31 -1.21
CA ARG A 76 2.42 7.54 -2.46
C ARG A 76 1.38 6.44 -2.61
N SER A 77 0.97 5.87 -1.49
CA SER A 77 0.07 4.72 -1.38
C SER A 77 -0.68 4.83 -0.06
N ILE A 78 -1.96 4.48 -0.08
CA ILE A 78 -2.86 4.35 1.07
C ILE A 78 -2.56 3.04 1.80
N GLY A 79 -2.32 1.95 1.05
CA GLY A 79 -2.16 0.60 1.59
C GLY A 79 -0.88 0.32 2.36
N ASP A 80 -0.01 1.33 2.52
CA ASP A 80 1.26 1.20 3.23
C ASP A 80 1.10 1.34 4.76
N THR A 81 -0.06 1.79 5.24
CA THR A 81 -0.38 1.82 6.68
C THR A 81 -1.44 0.77 7.02
N ARG A 82 -1.30 0.16 8.20
CA ARG A 82 -2.20 -0.89 8.68
C ARG A 82 -3.64 -0.37 8.89
N ALA A 83 -3.76 0.83 9.45
CA ALA A 83 -5.05 1.45 9.72
C ALA A 83 -5.84 1.72 8.44
N ALA A 84 -5.19 2.12 7.35
CA ALA A 84 -5.84 2.34 6.06
C ALA A 84 -6.09 1.02 5.30
N ALA A 85 -5.24 0.01 5.47
CA ALA A 85 -5.43 -1.30 4.88
C ALA A 85 -6.68 -2.05 5.41
N GLU A 86 -7.12 -1.78 6.64
CA GLU A 86 -8.42 -2.28 7.13
C GLU A 86 -9.60 -1.79 6.27
N VAL A 87 -9.48 -0.60 5.67
CA VAL A 87 -10.50 -0.06 4.78
C VAL A 87 -10.39 -0.67 3.39
N LEU A 88 -9.16 -0.78 2.84
CA LEU A 88 -8.90 -1.46 1.55
C LEU A 88 -9.36 -2.93 1.57
N SER A 89 -9.22 -3.61 2.72
CA SER A 89 -9.64 -5.00 2.88
C SER A 89 -11.14 -5.17 3.12
N GLY A 90 -11.88 -4.07 3.30
CA GLY A 90 -13.31 -4.09 3.62
C GLY A 90 -13.63 -4.48 5.06
N ALA A 91 -12.61 -4.63 5.93
CA ALA A 91 -12.81 -4.86 7.35
C ALA A 91 -13.36 -3.62 8.08
N ARG A 92 -13.28 -2.45 7.45
CA ARG A 92 -13.72 -1.17 8.01
C ARG A 92 -14.29 -0.25 6.93
N THR A 93 -15.31 0.52 7.31
CA THR A 93 -15.80 1.69 6.57
C THR A 93 -15.53 2.94 7.40
N LEU A 94 -15.08 4.03 6.76
CA LEU A 94 -14.91 5.33 7.42
C LEU A 94 -16.09 6.25 7.12
N GLY A 95 -16.56 6.97 8.12
CA GLY A 95 -17.66 7.93 7.99
C GLY A 95 -17.71 8.91 9.15
N GLN A 96 -18.69 9.81 9.10
CA GLN A 96 -18.94 10.76 10.19
C GLN A 96 -19.35 10.05 11.48
N GLY A 97 -18.89 10.57 12.62
CA GLY A 97 -19.25 10.05 13.95
C GLY A 97 -18.06 9.49 14.73
N ARG A 98 -18.35 8.83 15.86
CA ARG A 98 -17.33 8.22 16.73
C ARG A 98 -17.11 6.78 16.27
N GLY A 99 -15.97 6.49 15.65
CA GLY A 99 -15.63 5.11 15.24
C GLY A 99 -14.52 5.01 14.19
N SER A 100 -14.33 6.06 13.40
CA SER A 100 -13.24 6.12 12.41
C SER A 100 -11.89 6.36 13.10
N PRO A 101 -10.89 5.46 12.97
CA PRO A 101 -9.57 5.66 13.56
C PRO A 101 -8.88 6.88 12.95
N LYS A 102 -8.36 7.80 13.78
CA LYS A 102 -7.77 9.07 13.31
C LYS A 102 -6.64 8.88 12.30
N GLU A 103 -5.81 7.85 12.47
CA GLU A 103 -4.73 7.52 11.55
C GLU A 103 -5.24 7.12 10.17
N ALA A 104 -6.28 6.27 10.11
CA ALA A 104 -6.93 5.88 8.85
C ALA A 104 -7.57 7.11 8.18
N VAL A 105 -8.36 7.88 8.93
CA VAL A 105 -9.00 9.11 8.43
C VAL A 105 -7.96 10.06 7.85
N ARG A 106 -6.88 10.32 8.57
CA ARG A 106 -5.79 11.19 8.09
C ARG A 106 -5.20 10.66 6.79
N THR A 107 -4.95 9.35 6.68
CA THR A 107 -4.40 8.74 5.46
C THR A 107 -5.32 8.99 4.26
N PHE A 108 -6.63 8.80 4.41
CA PHE A 108 -7.58 9.06 3.32
C PHE A 108 -7.79 10.55 3.02
N GLN A 109 -7.77 11.43 4.02
CA GLN A 109 -7.79 12.88 3.81
C GLN A 109 -6.54 13.35 3.05
N ARG A 110 -5.37 12.79 3.36
CA ARG A 110 -4.14 13.01 2.59
C ARG A 110 -4.28 12.53 1.15
N ALA A 111 -4.90 11.36 0.92
CA ALA A 111 -5.17 10.85 -0.42
C ALA A 111 -6.11 11.77 -1.21
N LEU A 112 -7.18 12.28 -0.60
CA LEU A 112 -8.08 13.25 -1.23
C LEU A 112 -7.32 14.51 -1.67
N ASN A 113 -6.51 15.10 -0.79
CA ASN A 113 -5.68 16.26 -1.12
C ASN A 113 -4.68 15.94 -2.23
N ALA A 114 -3.99 14.80 -2.14
CA ALA A 114 -3.05 14.35 -3.16
C ALA A 114 -3.71 14.22 -4.54
N LEU A 115 -4.85 13.54 -4.62
CA LEU A 115 -5.59 13.34 -5.86
C LEU A 115 -6.17 14.65 -6.40
N ALA A 116 -6.70 15.51 -5.52
CA ALA A 116 -7.17 16.85 -5.90
C ALA A 116 -6.09 17.63 -6.65
N ALA A 117 -4.89 17.68 -6.09
CA ALA A 117 -3.77 18.39 -6.68
C ALA A 117 -3.24 17.72 -7.95
N ARG A 118 -3.09 16.39 -7.96
CA ARG A 118 -2.48 15.65 -9.08
C ARG A 118 -3.40 15.51 -10.29
N MET A 119 -4.71 15.46 -10.06
CA MET A 119 -5.73 15.27 -11.09
C MET A 119 -6.52 16.54 -11.42
N ASN A 120 -6.15 17.67 -10.82
CA ASN A 120 -6.83 18.96 -11.01
C ASN A 120 -8.32 18.92 -10.64
N GLN A 121 -8.63 18.36 -9.46
CA GLN A 121 -9.99 18.19 -8.91
C GLN A 121 -10.13 18.95 -7.59
N PRO A 122 -10.24 20.29 -7.62
CA PRO A 122 -10.21 21.12 -6.41
C PRO A 122 -11.36 20.80 -5.43
N GLU A 123 -12.47 20.24 -5.89
CA GLU A 123 -13.62 19.89 -5.07
C GLU A 123 -13.36 18.71 -4.11
N TRP A 124 -12.32 17.91 -4.36
CA TRP A 124 -11.84 16.84 -3.48
C TRP A 124 -10.92 17.35 -2.37
N ALA A 125 -10.40 18.58 -2.50
CA ALA A 125 -9.46 19.13 -1.53
C ALA A 125 -10.14 19.59 -0.23
N LEU A 126 -9.43 19.40 0.87
CA LEU A 126 -9.84 19.75 2.22
C LEU A 126 -9.19 21.08 2.62
N LEU A 127 -9.64 22.18 2.01
CA LEU A 127 -9.01 23.50 2.17
C LEU A 127 -9.31 24.17 3.52
N GLY A 128 -10.34 23.72 4.24
CA GLY A 128 -10.74 24.24 5.54
C GLY A 128 -9.93 23.66 6.69
N ALA A 129 -9.97 22.34 6.84
CA ALA A 129 -9.34 21.64 7.96
C ALA A 129 -8.02 20.94 7.59
N GLY A 130 -7.80 20.64 6.30
CA GLY A 130 -6.72 19.79 5.82
C GLY A 130 -6.84 18.35 6.31
N ALA A 131 -5.75 17.59 6.25
CA ALA A 131 -5.70 16.21 6.75
C ALA A 131 -5.49 16.15 8.28
N ASP A 132 -6.53 16.46 9.03
CA ASP A 132 -6.49 16.58 10.48
C ASP A 132 -6.70 15.26 11.24
N GLY A 133 -7.28 14.25 10.59
CA GLY A 133 -7.65 12.95 11.14
C GLY A 133 -9.06 12.88 11.72
N ASP A 134 -9.88 13.92 11.58
CA ASP A 134 -11.26 13.95 12.05
C ASP A 134 -12.23 13.90 10.85
N TYR A 135 -13.11 12.88 10.80
CA TYR A 135 -14.03 12.69 9.67
C TYR A 135 -15.25 13.62 9.81
N GLY A 136 -15.07 14.87 9.42
CA GLY A 136 -16.09 15.92 9.48
C GLY A 136 -16.95 16.07 8.21
N PRO A 137 -17.85 17.06 8.18
CA PRO A 137 -18.66 17.39 6.99
C PRO A 137 -17.84 17.71 5.74
N GLU A 138 -16.68 18.36 5.90
CA GLU A 138 -15.78 18.66 4.77
C GLU A 138 -15.25 17.37 4.12
N THR A 139 -14.77 16.42 4.93
CA THR A 139 -14.32 15.11 4.43
C THR A 139 -15.46 14.35 3.76
N ALA A 140 -16.65 14.29 4.37
CA ALA A 140 -17.81 13.64 3.77
C ALA A 140 -18.17 14.26 2.40
N ARG A 141 -18.20 15.60 2.29
CA ARG A 141 -18.46 16.29 1.02
C ARG A 141 -17.42 15.95 -0.04
N ALA A 142 -16.14 15.98 0.31
CA ALA A 142 -15.05 15.66 -0.61
C ALA A 142 -15.13 14.19 -1.08
N VAL A 143 -15.46 13.26 -0.19
CA VAL A 143 -15.68 11.85 -0.52
C VAL A 143 -16.88 11.67 -1.44
N THR A 144 -18.00 12.34 -1.18
CA THR A 144 -19.17 12.32 -2.08
C THR A 144 -18.81 12.85 -3.48
N ALA A 145 -18.03 13.93 -3.56
CA ALA A 145 -17.57 14.46 -4.85
C ALA A 145 -16.66 13.48 -5.60
N PHE A 146 -15.71 12.88 -4.89
CA PHE A 146 -14.85 11.83 -5.43
C PHE A 146 -15.65 10.63 -5.94
N GLN A 147 -16.63 10.15 -5.15
CA GLN A 147 -17.48 9.02 -5.53
C GLN A 147 -18.28 9.31 -6.80
N ASN A 148 -18.94 10.48 -6.87
CA ASN A 148 -19.66 10.92 -8.07
C ASN A 148 -18.76 10.96 -9.30
N ALA A 149 -17.57 11.56 -9.18
CA ALA A 149 -16.63 11.68 -10.29
C ALA A 149 -16.10 10.32 -10.79
N ASN A 150 -16.15 9.29 -9.94
CA ASN A 150 -15.65 7.95 -10.24
C ASN A 150 -16.76 6.90 -10.45
N GLY A 151 -18.03 7.32 -10.55
CA GLY A 151 -19.17 6.42 -10.79
C GLY A 151 -19.47 5.46 -9.64
N LEU A 152 -19.08 5.82 -8.41
CA LEU A 152 -19.35 5.06 -7.19
C LEU A 152 -20.62 5.58 -6.49
N PRO A 153 -21.31 4.76 -5.68
CA PRO A 153 -22.40 5.23 -4.82
C PRO A 153 -21.94 6.39 -3.92
N ALA A 154 -22.59 7.54 -4.03
CA ALA A 154 -22.18 8.79 -3.38
C ALA A 154 -22.63 8.87 -1.92
N THR A 155 -22.20 7.92 -1.10
CA THR A 155 -22.58 7.77 0.31
C THR A 155 -21.91 8.78 1.24
N GLY A 156 -20.80 9.39 0.80
CA GLY A 156 -19.95 10.23 1.65
C GLY A 156 -19.17 9.43 2.71
N GLN A 157 -19.22 8.10 2.66
CA GLN A 157 -18.41 7.18 3.45
C GLN A 157 -17.32 6.55 2.59
N ILE A 158 -16.17 6.23 3.17
CA ILE A 158 -15.10 5.49 2.48
C ILE A 158 -15.28 4.01 2.83
N ASP A 159 -15.95 3.30 1.93
CA ASP A 159 -16.03 1.84 1.93
C ASP A 159 -14.87 1.21 1.14
N GLN A 160 -14.88 -0.11 1.04
CA GLN A 160 -13.84 -0.86 0.34
C GLN A 160 -13.65 -0.40 -1.11
N MET A 161 -14.73 -0.27 -1.88
CA MET A 161 -14.64 0.08 -3.30
C MET A 161 -14.16 1.52 -3.49
N THR A 162 -14.60 2.44 -2.63
CA THR A 162 -14.09 3.81 -2.60
C THR A 162 -12.60 3.84 -2.29
N ALA A 163 -12.14 3.07 -1.29
CA ALA A 163 -10.74 2.99 -0.91
C ALA A 163 -9.86 2.38 -2.01
N LEU A 164 -10.29 1.27 -2.62
CA LEU A 164 -9.57 0.64 -3.73
C LEU A 164 -9.47 1.58 -4.94
N LYS A 165 -10.54 2.33 -5.23
CA LYS A 165 -10.51 3.32 -6.31
C LYS A 165 -9.55 4.48 -6.03
N MET A 166 -9.51 4.97 -4.79
CA MET A 166 -8.53 5.99 -4.39
C MET A 166 -7.10 5.47 -4.50
N GLU A 167 -6.83 4.23 -4.06
CA GLU A 167 -5.51 3.61 -4.16
C GLU A 167 -5.07 3.43 -5.62
N GLU A 168 -5.96 2.95 -6.49
CA GLU A 168 -5.71 2.84 -7.93
C GLU A 168 -5.25 4.19 -8.51
N LEU A 169 -6.02 5.26 -8.26
CA LEU A 169 -5.71 6.58 -8.78
C LEU A 169 -4.42 7.16 -8.19
N MET A 170 -4.11 6.85 -6.93
CA MET A 170 -2.86 7.26 -6.28
C MET A 170 -1.64 6.59 -6.95
N MET A 171 -1.77 5.34 -7.39
CA MET A 171 -0.72 4.65 -8.14
C MET A 171 -0.56 5.20 -9.56
N ASP A 172 -1.66 5.54 -10.23
CA ASP A 172 -1.65 6.12 -11.58
C ASP A 172 -1.07 7.53 -11.64
N HIS A 173 -1.25 8.29 -10.56
CA HIS A 173 -0.87 9.68 -10.46
C HIS A 173 0.21 9.81 -9.38
N PRO A 174 1.48 9.50 -9.72
CA PRO A 174 2.56 9.45 -8.75
C PRO A 174 2.80 10.83 -8.12
N ALA A 175 3.29 10.80 -6.88
CA ALA A 175 3.57 12.03 -6.15
C ALA A 175 4.64 12.91 -6.86
N PRO A 176 4.44 14.24 -6.92
CA PRO A 176 5.41 15.13 -7.52
C PRO A 176 6.70 15.21 -6.69
N GLY A 177 7.80 15.59 -7.33
CA GLY A 177 9.07 15.90 -6.66
C GLY A 177 8.98 17.21 -5.87
N VAL A 178 8.29 17.22 -4.73
CA VAL A 178 8.07 18.45 -3.94
C VAL A 178 9.37 19.08 -3.42
N GLY A 179 10.45 18.30 -3.28
CA GLY A 179 11.77 18.73 -2.78
C GLY A 179 11.73 19.14 -1.30
N GLY A 180 12.85 19.02 -0.58
CA GLY A 180 12.96 19.47 0.83
C GLY A 180 12.63 18.41 1.90
N VAL A 181 12.45 17.14 1.54
CA VAL A 181 12.38 16.03 2.52
C VAL A 181 13.79 15.78 3.05
N ILE A 182 14.10 16.31 4.22
CA ILE A 182 15.32 15.96 4.95
C ILE A 182 14.97 14.77 5.85
N GLY A 183 15.39 13.55 5.46
CA GLY A 183 15.63 12.50 6.46
C GLY A 183 14.68 11.30 6.60
N ALA A 184 13.74 11.00 5.70
CA ALA A 184 13.09 9.68 5.74
C ALA A 184 12.61 9.20 4.37
N THR A 185 13.33 8.26 3.78
CA THR A 185 12.68 7.22 2.97
C THR A 185 11.65 6.56 3.90
N LEU A 186 10.37 6.51 3.52
CA LEU A 186 9.38 5.77 4.32
C LEU A 186 9.94 4.36 4.56
N PRO A 187 9.96 3.85 5.80
CA PRO A 187 10.56 2.54 6.09
C PRO A 187 9.67 1.38 5.64
N VAL A 188 9.06 1.46 4.45
CA VAL A 188 8.33 0.34 3.84
C VAL A 188 9.32 -0.66 3.26
N PRO A 189 9.06 -1.98 3.36
CA PRO A 189 9.84 -2.95 2.61
C PRO A 189 9.83 -2.57 1.14
N ASP A 190 11.01 -2.53 0.54
CA ASP A 190 11.16 -2.18 -0.86
C ASP A 190 10.63 -3.34 -1.71
N GLY A 191 9.37 -3.21 -2.13
CA GLY A 191 8.69 -4.23 -2.92
C GLY A 191 9.43 -4.58 -4.22
N ASN A 192 10.20 -3.64 -4.79
CA ASN A 192 11.05 -3.92 -5.96
C ASN A 192 12.22 -4.84 -5.61
N ARG A 193 12.79 -4.74 -4.40
CA ARG A 193 13.82 -5.69 -3.95
C ARG A 193 13.26 -7.08 -3.75
N ILE A 194 12.03 -7.21 -3.22
CA ILE A 194 11.35 -8.51 -3.09
C ILE A 194 11.06 -9.11 -4.46
N ALA A 195 10.54 -8.31 -5.39
CA ALA A 195 10.35 -8.76 -6.76
C ALA A 195 11.65 -9.18 -7.44
N GLN A 196 12.74 -8.42 -7.23
CA GLN A 196 14.06 -8.76 -7.76
C GLN A 196 14.59 -10.05 -7.13
N ALA A 197 14.47 -10.22 -5.82
CA ALA A 197 14.86 -11.45 -5.13
C ALA A 197 14.11 -12.68 -5.68
N ALA A 198 12.82 -12.55 -5.97
CA ALA A 198 12.05 -13.61 -6.62
C ALA A 198 12.59 -13.95 -8.02
N ARG A 199 12.99 -12.94 -8.81
CA ARG A 199 13.63 -13.12 -10.13
C ARG A 199 14.98 -13.82 -9.99
N ASP A 200 15.78 -13.44 -9.01
CA ASP A 200 17.12 -14.01 -8.77
C ASP A 200 17.03 -15.48 -8.33
N LEU A 201 16.05 -15.83 -7.46
CA LEU A 201 15.77 -17.21 -7.08
C LEU A 201 15.37 -18.06 -8.29
N ILE A 202 14.55 -17.53 -9.20
CA ILE A 202 14.20 -18.23 -10.45
C ILE A 202 15.45 -18.41 -11.32
N ALA A 203 16.22 -17.33 -11.54
CA ALA A 203 17.38 -17.36 -12.43
C ALA A 203 18.47 -18.35 -11.97
N THR A 204 18.63 -18.51 -10.66
CA THR A 204 19.73 -19.32 -10.10
C THR A 204 19.29 -20.71 -9.61
N ARG A 205 18.02 -20.86 -9.21
CA ARG A 205 17.54 -22.01 -8.43
C ARG A 205 16.13 -22.46 -8.79
N ALA A 206 15.63 -22.15 -9.99
CA ALA A 206 14.25 -22.49 -10.39
C ALA A 206 13.89 -23.98 -10.18
N ALA A 207 14.80 -24.90 -10.52
CA ALA A 207 14.57 -26.35 -10.39
C ALA A 207 14.46 -26.82 -8.93
N ASP A 208 15.11 -26.13 -7.98
CA ASP A 208 15.03 -26.46 -6.55
C ASP A 208 13.60 -26.30 -6.01
N TYR A 209 12.83 -25.40 -6.63
CA TYR A 209 11.43 -25.12 -6.28
C TYR A 209 10.42 -25.97 -7.06
N GLY A 210 10.87 -26.86 -7.94
CA GLY A 210 10.03 -27.93 -8.51
C GLY A 210 9.67 -28.98 -7.46
N VAL A 211 8.65 -29.80 -7.71
CA VAL A 211 8.20 -30.86 -6.79
C VAL A 211 9.34 -31.85 -6.50
N SER A 212 10.09 -32.27 -7.52
CA SER A 212 11.22 -33.20 -7.37
C SER A 212 12.50 -32.57 -6.80
N GLY A 213 12.60 -31.23 -6.76
CA GLY A 213 13.79 -30.51 -6.29
C GLY A 213 14.01 -30.65 -4.79
N THR A 214 15.27 -30.51 -4.35
CA THR A 214 15.61 -30.36 -2.92
C THR A 214 15.44 -28.90 -2.52
N TRP A 215 14.74 -28.60 -1.42
CA TRP A 215 14.65 -27.22 -0.95
C TRP A 215 15.87 -26.86 -0.09
N ARG A 216 16.46 -25.69 -0.37
CA ARG A 216 17.45 -25.02 0.49
C ARG A 216 17.01 -23.57 0.61
N SER A 217 16.98 -23.03 1.81
CA SER A 217 16.49 -21.68 2.03
C SER A 217 17.64 -20.67 2.18
N PRO A 218 17.52 -19.44 1.65
CA PRO A 218 18.40 -18.33 2.01
C PRO A 218 18.16 -17.82 3.44
N ASN A 219 17.05 -18.20 4.09
CA ASN A 219 16.66 -17.69 5.40
C ASN A 219 17.30 -18.51 6.54
N PRO A 220 18.28 -17.98 7.28
CA PRO A 220 18.93 -18.69 8.38
C PRO A 220 18.01 -18.93 9.58
N ASN A 221 16.86 -18.25 9.64
CA ASN A 221 15.88 -18.44 10.71
C ASN A 221 14.98 -19.66 10.49
N VAL A 222 15.14 -20.36 9.37
CA VAL A 222 14.46 -21.64 9.16
C VAL A 222 15.11 -22.70 10.07
N PRO A 223 14.33 -23.46 10.85
CA PRO A 223 14.86 -24.52 11.69
C PRO A 223 15.73 -25.50 10.89
N HIS A 224 16.88 -25.87 11.47
CA HIS A 224 17.91 -26.72 10.84
C HIS A 224 18.68 -26.10 9.65
N ASN A 225 18.45 -24.84 9.28
CA ASN A 225 19.20 -24.16 8.21
C ASN A 225 20.49 -23.50 8.70
N ALA A 226 21.43 -24.32 9.20
CA ALA A 226 22.68 -23.83 9.77
C ALA A 226 23.56 -23.07 8.75
N VAL A 227 23.49 -23.45 7.47
CA VAL A 227 24.23 -22.79 6.38
C VAL A 227 23.28 -22.42 5.24
N PRO A 228 22.88 -21.14 5.12
CA PRO A 228 21.94 -20.69 4.10
C PRO A 228 22.32 -21.11 2.69
N ASN A 229 21.31 -21.51 1.91
CA ASN A 229 21.44 -22.04 0.54
C ASN A 229 22.28 -23.33 0.40
N GLN A 230 22.79 -23.91 1.50
CA GLN A 230 23.64 -25.11 1.45
C GLN A 230 23.05 -26.30 2.19
N THR A 231 22.18 -26.11 3.18
CA THR A 231 21.53 -27.24 3.87
C THR A 231 20.24 -27.65 3.13
N PRO A 232 20.07 -28.93 2.72
CA PRO A 232 18.76 -29.45 2.30
C PRO A 232 17.81 -29.52 3.49
N LEU A 233 16.62 -28.93 3.37
CA LEU A 233 15.65 -28.77 4.47
C LEU A 233 14.39 -29.63 4.29
N GLY A 234 14.49 -30.70 3.48
CA GLY A 234 13.36 -31.56 3.11
C GLY A 234 12.43 -30.89 2.09
N ALA A 235 11.25 -31.47 1.89
CA ALA A 235 10.25 -31.11 0.88
C ALA A 235 10.53 -31.64 -0.55
N GLU A 236 11.43 -32.60 -0.73
CA GLU A 236 11.45 -33.42 -1.94
C GLU A 236 10.08 -34.11 -2.12
N ASN A 237 9.60 -34.13 -3.36
CA ASN A 237 8.28 -34.67 -3.74
C ASN A 237 7.10 -33.93 -3.10
N ARG A 238 7.26 -32.64 -2.77
CA ARG A 238 6.19 -31.75 -2.28
C ARG A 238 6.17 -30.45 -3.06
N TRP A 239 5.00 -29.82 -3.10
CA TRP A 239 4.85 -28.47 -3.66
C TRP A 239 5.59 -27.43 -2.80
N LYS A 240 6.27 -26.50 -3.47
CA LYS A 240 7.17 -25.51 -2.82
C LYS A 240 6.78 -24.06 -3.10
N CYS A 241 5.55 -23.81 -3.56
CA CYS A 241 5.06 -22.46 -3.88
C CYS A 241 5.14 -21.52 -2.68
N ASN A 242 4.76 -22.03 -1.51
CA ASN A 242 4.83 -21.29 -0.27
C ASN A 242 6.32 -21.04 0.10
N LEU A 243 7.17 -22.09 0.07
CA LEU A 243 8.62 -21.99 0.37
C LEU A 243 9.27 -20.88 -0.47
N PHE A 244 9.01 -20.90 -1.78
CA PHE A 244 9.48 -19.91 -2.73
C PHE A 244 9.05 -18.49 -2.34
N GLY A 245 7.77 -18.29 -2.01
CA GLY A 245 7.26 -16.99 -1.61
C GLY A 245 7.96 -16.44 -0.36
N MET A 246 8.19 -17.26 0.66
CA MET A 246 8.84 -16.79 1.90
C MET A 246 10.34 -16.57 1.72
N ASP A 247 11.00 -17.38 0.90
CA ASP A 247 12.41 -17.18 0.55
C ASP A 247 12.58 -15.86 -0.22
N ALA A 248 11.67 -15.55 -1.15
CA ALA A 248 11.65 -14.29 -1.87
C ALA A 248 11.39 -13.08 -0.95
N LEU A 249 10.44 -13.18 -0.03
CA LEU A 249 10.21 -12.14 1.00
C LEU A 249 11.48 -11.91 1.81
N TYR A 250 12.08 -12.97 2.33
CA TYR A 250 13.30 -12.88 3.14
C TYR A 250 14.47 -12.27 2.37
N ALA A 251 14.78 -12.80 1.19
CA ALA A 251 15.88 -12.34 0.35
C ALA A 251 15.68 -10.87 -0.12
N GLY A 252 14.43 -10.44 -0.27
CA GLY A 252 14.06 -9.05 -0.53
C GLY A 252 14.15 -8.11 0.69
N GLY A 253 14.48 -8.63 1.87
CA GLY A 253 14.62 -7.86 3.11
C GLY A 253 13.34 -7.70 3.93
N ALA A 254 12.26 -8.41 3.59
CA ALA A 254 11.07 -8.49 4.44
C ALA A 254 11.23 -9.56 5.53
N GLN A 255 10.38 -9.50 6.55
CA GLN A 255 10.28 -10.55 7.57
C GLN A 255 9.14 -11.50 7.16
N PRO A 256 9.40 -12.69 6.59
CA PRO A 256 8.33 -13.64 6.33
C PRO A 256 7.69 -14.12 7.65
N PRO A 257 6.42 -14.57 7.63
CA PRO A 257 5.82 -15.42 8.64
C PRO A 257 6.79 -16.38 9.34
N HIS A 258 6.71 -16.45 10.68
CA HIS A 258 7.55 -17.35 11.47
C HIS A 258 7.15 -18.82 11.31
N TYR A 259 8.11 -19.71 11.54
CA TYR A 259 8.06 -21.17 11.43
C TYR A 259 7.98 -21.87 12.80
N PRO A 260 6.88 -21.72 13.57
CA PRO A 260 6.81 -22.26 14.92
C PRO A 260 6.98 -23.78 14.90
N GLY A 261 7.90 -24.29 15.72
CA GLY A 261 8.09 -25.73 15.92
C GLY A 261 8.72 -26.49 14.74
N GLY A 262 9.32 -25.81 13.76
CA GLY A 262 9.99 -26.49 12.63
C GLY A 262 9.16 -26.60 11.36
N ASN A 263 7.86 -26.27 11.41
CA ASN A 263 6.97 -26.41 10.27
C ASN A 263 6.87 -25.11 9.45
N TYR A 264 6.85 -25.26 8.14
CA TYR A 264 6.66 -24.19 7.18
C TYR A 264 5.15 -23.81 7.05
N PRO A 265 4.72 -22.52 7.05
CA PRO A 265 3.32 -22.13 7.06
C PRO A 265 2.69 -22.40 5.70
N ILE A 266 1.66 -23.20 5.67
CA ILE A 266 0.91 -23.46 4.43
C ILE A 266 0.15 -22.20 3.99
N ALA A 267 -0.18 -22.09 2.70
CA ALA A 267 -0.73 -20.87 2.13
C ALA A 267 -1.96 -20.34 2.87
N ILE A 268 -2.86 -21.23 3.31
CA ILE A 268 -4.07 -20.89 4.09
C ILE A 268 -3.76 -20.26 5.45
N GLU A 269 -2.57 -20.47 6.02
CA GLU A 269 -2.14 -19.86 7.28
C GLU A 269 -1.45 -18.51 7.09
N ILE A 270 -0.83 -18.25 5.93
CA ILE A 270 -0.10 -17.02 5.65
C ILE A 270 -0.96 -15.76 5.91
N PRO A 271 -2.25 -15.70 5.50
CA PRO A 271 -3.12 -14.57 5.83
C PRO A 271 -3.32 -14.32 7.33
N ASN A 272 -3.09 -15.29 8.22
CA ASN A 272 -3.19 -15.08 9.67
C ASN A 272 -2.04 -14.20 10.20
N TYR A 273 -0.90 -14.18 9.50
CA TYR A 273 0.23 -13.29 9.79
C TYR A 273 -0.01 -11.86 9.32
N SER A 274 -1.24 -11.54 8.93
CA SER A 274 -1.73 -10.19 8.75
C SER A 274 -2.59 -9.69 9.92
N ARG A 275 -2.64 -10.40 11.05
CA ARG A 275 -3.44 -10.01 12.23
C ARG A 275 -2.54 -9.52 13.36
N GLY A 276 -2.98 -8.48 14.06
CA GLY A 276 -2.24 -7.88 15.18
C GLY A 276 -1.32 -6.72 14.77
N GLU A 277 -0.88 -5.93 15.74
CA GLU A 277 -0.18 -4.66 15.49
C GLU A 277 1.18 -4.83 14.78
N ASN A 278 1.92 -5.88 15.11
CA ASN A 278 3.26 -6.16 14.61
C ASN A 278 3.31 -7.29 13.57
N ALA A 279 2.18 -7.58 12.92
CA ALA A 279 2.14 -8.66 11.95
C ALA A 279 3.01 -8.31 10.72
N PRO A 280 3.81 -9.27 10.20
CA PRO A 280 4.75 -9.03 9.11
C PRO A 280 4.07 -8.72 7.77
N LEU A 281 2.77 -9.01 7.65
CA LEU A 281 1.98 -8.75 6.46
C LEU A 281 0.82 -7.79 6.79
N ILE A 282 0.43 -7.01 5.80
CA ILE A 282 -0.74 -6.14 5.79
C ILE A 282 -1.72 -6.75 4.80
N LYS A 283 -2.96 -6.98 5.21
CA LYS A 283 -4.00 -7.48 4.30
C LYS A 283 -4.63 -6.31 3.56
N LEU A 284 -4.47 -6.28 2.25
CA LEU A 284 -5.11 -5.28 1.38
C LEU A 284 -6.49 -5.74 0.92
N GLY A 285 -6.73 -7.05 0.86
CA GLY A 285 -8.01 -7.60 0.46
C GLY A 285 -8.13 -9.09 0.73
N GLU A 286 -9.37 -9.52 0.95
CA GLU A 286 -9.76 -10.92 0.88
C GLU A 286 -11.08 -11.06 0.10
N VAL A 287 -11.18 -12.12 -0.70
CA VAL A 287 -12.39 -12.48 -1.41
C VAL A 287 -12.65 -13.96 -1.20
N TRP A 288 -13.87 -14.27 -0.79
CA TRP A 288 -14.35 -15.64 -0.61
C TRP A 288 -15.52 -15.84 -1.57
N PRO A 289 -15.31 -16.38 -2.78
CA PRO A 289 -16.38 -16.52 -3.77
C PRO A 289 -17.59 -17.33 -3.27
N GLY A 290 -17.41 -18.25 -2.32
CA GLY A 290 -18.52 -18.95 -1.66
C GLY A 290 -19.37 -18.10 -0.70
N LYS A 291 -19.01 -16.83 -0.44
CA LYS A 291 -19.70 -15.91 0.48
C LYS A 291 -20.25 -14.65 -0.19
N THR A 292 -20.09 -14.51 -1.50
CA THR A 292 -20.49 -13.33 -2.29
C THR A 292 -20.94 -13.84 -3.67
N THR A 293 -21.60 -13.02 -4.47
CA THR A 293 -21.95 -13.43 -5.85
C THR A 293 -20.68 -13.55 -6.72
N PRO A 294 -20.67 -14.39 -7.77
CA PRO A 294 -19.55 -14.47 -8.71
C PRO A 294 -19.16 -13.10 -9.30
N GLU A 295 -20.15 -12.26 -9.59
CA GLU A 295 -19.97 -10.91 -10.12
C GLU A 295 -19.27 -10.00 -9.11
N GLU A 296 -19.69 -10.02 -7.84
CA GLU A 296 -19.06 -9.26 -6.76
C GLU A 296 -17.64 -9.76 -6.48
N ALA A 297 -17.43 -11.09 -6.45
CA ALA A 297 -16.11 -11.68 -6.27
C ALA A 297 -15.17 -11.22 -7.39
N ARG A 298 -15.62 -11.33 -8.64
CA ARG A 298 -14.87 -10.89 -9.82
C ARG A 298 -14.54 -9.40 -9.75
N ALA A 299 -15.49 -8.55 -9.38
CA ALA A 299 -15.27 -7.11 -9.26
C ALA A 299 -14.25 -6.76 -8.16
N LYS A 300 -14.30 -7.45 -7.02
CA LYS A 300 -13.35 -7.26 -5.92
C LYS A 300 -11.94 -7.72 -6.29
N ILE A 301 -11.82 -8.90 -6.92
CA ILE A 301 -10.52 -9.41 -7.37
C ILE A 301 -9.93 -8.46 -8.44
N ASP A 302 -10.74 -8.03 -9.41
CA ASP A 302 -10.32 -7.05 -10.43
C ASP A 302 -9.77 -5.76 -9.80
N ALA A 303 -10.48 -5.21 -8.80
CA ALA A 303 -10.03 -4.02 -8.08
C ALA A 303 -8.73 -4.26 -7.29
N LEU A 304 -8.54 -5.44 -6.70
CA LEU A 304 -7.30 -5.80 -6.00
C LEU A 304 -6.12 -5.98 -6.95
N LEU A 305 -6.32 -6.60 -8.12
CA LEU A 305 -5.27 -6.76 -9.13
C LEU A 305 -4.80 -5.40 -9.69
N LYS A 306 -5.70 -4.42 -9.82
CA LYS A 306 -5.36 -3.05 -10.23
C LYS A 306 -4.42 -2.33 -9.26
N ILE A 307 -4.45 -2.68 -7.98
CA ILE A 307 -3.62 -2.04 -6.94
C ILE A 307 -2.45 -2.92 -6.47
N ALA A 308 -2.32 -4.13 -7.01
CA ALA A 308 -1.18 -4.99 -6.71
C ALA A 308 0.12 -4.33 -7.19
N ARG A 309 1.21 -4.49 -6.46
CA ARG A 309 2.51 -3.94 -6.88
C ARG A 309 3.65 -4.92 -6.63
N PRO A 310 4.83 -4.71 -7.26
CA PRO A 310 6.00 -5.53 -6.97
C PRO A 310 6.22 -5.74 -5.47
N GLY A 311 6.42 -7.00 -5.07
CA GLY A 311 6.62 -7.43 -3.69
C GLY A 311 5.34 -7.73 -2.89
N ASP A 312 4.15 -7.40 -3.41
CA ASP A 312 2.90 -7.90 -2.83
C ASP A 312 2.81 -9.43 -3.01
N VAL A 313 2.11 -10.09 -2.09
CA VAL A 313 1.92 -11.53 -2.04
C VAL A 313 0.46 -11.84 -2.36
N ILE A 314 0.24 -12.66 -3.38
CA ILE A 314 -1.09 -13.19 -3.70
C ILE A 314 -1.16 -14.62 -3.17
N ILE A 315 -2.18 -14.89 -2.37
CA ILE A 315 -2.50 -16.23 -1.85
C ILE A 315 -3.85 -16.65 -2.43
N VAL A 316 -3.93 -17.88 -2.92
CA VAL A 316 -5.19 -18.51 -3.31
C VAL A 316 -5.41 -19.84 -2.62
N ASN A 317 -6.66 -20.25 -2.47
CA ASN A 317 -7.02 -21.62 -2.10
C ASN A 317 -7.81 -22.27 -3.23
N HIS A 318 -7.37 -23.45 -3.69
CA HIS A 318 -8.00 -24.19 -4.77
C HIS A 318 -9.16 -25.07 -4.25
N PRO A 319 -10.25 -25.24 -5.01
CA PRO A 319 -11.35 -26.14 -4.63
C PRO A 319 -11.02 -27.63 -4.83
N GLY A 320 -11.55 -28.49 -3.95
CA GLY A 320 -11.61 -29.95 -4.14
C GLY A 320 -10.64 -30.79 -3.30
N SER A 321 -10.61 -32.12 -3.51
CA SER A 321 -9.79 -33.06 -2.73
C SER A 321 -8.28 -32.91 -2.92
N ASP A 322 -7.85 -32.14 -3.93
CA ASP A 322 -6.45 -31.78 -4.19
C ASP A 322 -5.90 -30.72 -3.19
N THR A 323 -6.71 -30.38 -2.17
CA THR A 323 -6.34 -29.60 -0.96
C THR A 323 -5.12 -30.09 -0.15
N SER A 324 -4.37 -31.10 -0.60
CA SER A 324 -3.26 -31.68 0.16
C SER A 324 -2.13 -30.70 0.49
N ASP A 325 -2.02 -29.55 -0.20
CA ASP A 325 -0.90 -28.60 -0.02
C ASP A 325 -1.32 -27.18 0.43
N GLY A 326 -2.58 -26.96 0.81
CA GLY A 326 -2.99 -25.78 1.57
C GLY A 326 -2.94 -24.43 0.85
N GLY A 327 -3.14 -24.42 -0.48
CA GLY A 327 -3.22 -23.22 -1.33
C GLY A 327 -1.93 -22.90 -2.09
N HIS A 328 -1.89 -21.76 -2.78
CA HIS A 328 -0.75 -21.37 -3.62
C HIS A 328 -0.31 -19.92 -3.38
N THR A 329 1.00 -19.76 -3.19
CA THR A 329 1.64 -18.46 -2.95
C THR A 329 2.32 -17.92 -4.22
N ARG A 330 2.09 -16.64 -4.52
CA ARG A 330 2.68 -15.91 -5.63
C ARG A 330 3.29 -14.59 -5.14
N ILE A 331 4.43 -14.21 -5.68
CA ILE A 331 5.04 -12.89 -5.48
C ILE A 331 4.81 -12.05 -6.72
N VAL A 332 4.15 -10.91 -6.57
CA VAL A 332 3.96 -9.96 -7.67
C VAL A 332 5.33 -9.38 -8.04
N VAL A 333 5.71 -9.46 -9.32
CA VAL A 333 6.99 -8.94 -9.82
C VAL A 333 6.82 -7.80 -10.81
N ALA A 334 5.64 -7.64 -11.39
CA ALA A 334 5.21 -6.46 -12.16
C ALA A 334 3.68 -6.42 -12.19
N ASN A 335 3.12 -5.21 -12.31
CA ASN A 335 1.70 -5.02 -12.56
C ASN A 335 1.54 -4.37 -13.94
N ASN A 336 1.05 -5.15 -14.91
CA ASN A 336 0.79 -4.74 -16.29
C ASN A 336 -0.73 -4.64 -16.53
N TYR A 337 -1.54 -4.60 -15.47
CA TYR A 337 -2.97 -4.85 -15.56
C TYR A 337 -3.71 -3.78 -16.37
N LYS A 338 -3.19 -2.54 -16.37
CA LYS A 338 -3.71 -1.45 -17.20
C LYS A 338 -3.32 -1.57 -18.68
N THR A 339 -2.18 -2.19 -18.97
CA THR A 339 -1.66 -2.30 -20.33
C THR A 339 -2.20 -3.53 -21.05
N ASP A 340 -2.26 -4.68 -20.38
CA ASP A 340 -2.63 -5.95 -20.99
C ASP A 340 -3.54 -6.84 -20.12
N GLY A 341 -3.96 -6.37 -18.94
CA GLY A 341 -4.82 -7.13 -18.04
C GLY A 341 -4.09 -8.21 -17.23
N THR A 342 -2.75 -8.17 -17.16
CA THR A 342 -1.95 -9.14 -16.41
C THR A 342 -1.25 -8.57 -15.18
N VAL A 343 -1.07 -9.41 -14.16
CA VAL A 343 -0.14 -9.20 -13.06
C VAL A 343 0.92 -10.29 -13.14
N ASP A 344 2.17 -9.93 -13.41
CA ASP A 344 3.26 -10.89 -13.46
C ASP A 344 3.59 -11.38 -12.06
N CYS A 345 3.50 -12.70 -11.88
CA CYS A 345 3.70 -13.38 -10.61
C CYS A 345 4.83 -14.39 -10.72
N ALA A 346 5.88 -14.22 -9.90
CA ALA A 346 6.86 -15.25 -9.64
C ALA A 346 6.28 -16.30 -8.69
N GLN A 347 6.41 -17.58 -9.07
CA GLN A 347 5.81 -18.69 -8.34
C GLN A 347 6.53 -20.01 -8.63
N ALA A 348 6.49 -20.93 -7.67
CA ALA A 348 6.90 -22.31 -7.92
C ALA A 348 5.89 -23.04 -8.81
N SER A 349 6.32 -24.11 -9.48
CA SER A 349 5.47 -25.00 -10.26
C SER A 349 5.88 -26.45 -10.07
N SER A 350 5.20 -27.40 -10.73
CA SER A 350 5.49 -28.84 -10.54
C SER A 350 6.91 -29.23 -10.92
N ASP A 351 7.47 -28.57 -11.93
CA ASP A 351 8.80 -28.82 -12.49
C ASP A 351 9.84 -27.78 -12.05
N ALA A 352 9.51 -26.48 -12.14
CA ALA A 352 10.43 -25.40 -11.78
C ALA A 352 9.69 -24.08 -11.54
N ALA A 353 10.24 -23.23 -10.67
CA ALA A 353 9.75 -21.87 -10.47
C ALA A 353 9.90 -21.00 -11.72
N ARG A 354 8.94 -20.12 -11.95
CA ARG A 354 8.88 -19.23 -13.12
C ARG A 354 8.02 -18.01 -12.84
N ILE A 355 8.07 -17.05 -13.76
CA ILE A 355 7.13 -15.93 -13.81
C ILE A 355 5.99 -16.32 -14.74
N ARG A 356 4.75 -16.01 -14.34
CA ARG A 356 3.56 -16.13 -15.20
C ARG A 356 2.79 -14.81 -15.16
N GLY A 357 2.30 -14.36 -16.31
CA GLY A 357 1.32 -13.28 -16.38
C GLY A 357 -0.05 -13.81 -15.97
N GLU A 358 -0.52 -13.42 -14.79
CA GLU A 358 -1.80 -13.86 -14.25
C GLU A 358 -2.90 -12.87 -14.66
N THR A 359 -4.03 -13.39 -15.15
CA THR A 359 -5.19 -12.58 -15.51
C THR A 359 -6.24 -12.64 -14.41
N LEU A 360 -7.30 -11.84 -14.50
CA LEU A 360 -8.47 -11.98 -13.63
C LEU A 360 -9.01 -13.43 -13.62
N GLY A 361 -9.02 -14.09 -14.78
CA GLY A 361 -9.49 -15.47 -14.92
C GLY A 361 -8.66 -16.47 -14.13
N SER A 362 -7.40 -16.16 -13.83
CA SER A 362 -6.52 -17.00 -13.00
C SER A 362 -7.03 -17.15 -11.56
N PHE A 363 -7.92 -16.27 -11.10
CA PHE A 363 -8.30 -16.17 -9.68
C PHE A 363 -9.80 -16.32 -9.43
N THR A 364 -10.65 -16.25 -10.46
CA THR A 364 -12.12 -16.28 -10.28
C THR A 364 -12.69 -17.66 -9.95
N GLY A 365 -11.89 -18.73 -10.12
CA GLY A 365 -12.29 -20.11 -9.76
C GLY A 365 -11.82 -20.56 -8.37
N GLU A 366 -11.17 -19.68 -7.61
CA GLU A 366 -10.55 -20.01 -6.33
C GLU A 366 -11.58 -19.98 -5.18
N GLU A 367 -11.39 -20.79 -4.14
CA GLU A 367 -12.23 -20.75 -2.93
C GLU A 367 -11.96 -19.52 -2.07
N ALA A 368 -10.73 -19.01 -2.15
CA ALA A 368 -10.32 -17.79 -1.49
C ALA A 368 -9.19 -17.10 -2.29
N PHE A 369 -9.20 -15.77 -2.27
CA PHE A 369 -8.15 -14.91 -2.81
C PHE A 369 -7.73 -13.90 -1.74
N TYR A 370 -6.43 -13.70 -1.58
CA TYR A 370 -5.87 -12.67 -0.71
C TYR A 370 -4.81 -11.88 -1.44
N LEU A 371 -4.83 -10.56 -1.23
CA LEU A 371 -3.71 -9.69 -1.56
C LEU A 371 -3.11 -9.18 -0.25
N LEU A 372 -1.83 -9.49 -0.04
CA LEU A 372 -1.07 -9.13 1.15
C LEU A 372 0.13 -8.27 0.76
N ARG A 373 0.52 -7.35 1.63
CA ARG A 373 1.66 -6.45 1.45
C ARG A 373 2.64 -6.61 2.61
N PRO A 374 3.94 -6.72 2.37
CA PRO A 374 4.94 -6.74 3.43
C PRO A 374 4.87 -5.49 4.31
N ALA A 375 4.84 -5.68 5.64
CA ALA A 375 4.82 -4.61 6.62
C ALA A 375 6.23 -4.11 6.94
N ILE A 376 6.34 -2.88 7.44
CA ILE A 376 7.57 -2.32 8.00
C ILE A 376 8.05 -3.21 9.15
N ALA A 377 9.31 -3.65 9.11
CA ALA A 377 9.96 -4.22 10.28
C ALA A 377 10.08 -3.13 11.35
N ARG A 378 9.32 -3.27 12.45
CA ARG A 378 9.39 -2.37 13.60
C ARG A 378 10.49 -2.79 14.56
#